data_AF-A0A2E0ZB55-F1
#
_entry.id   AF-A0A2E0ZB55-F1
#
_cell.length_a   1.000
_cell.length_b   1.000
_cell.length_c   1.000
_cell.angle_alpha   90.00
_cell.angle_beta   90.00
_cell.angle_gamma   90.00
#
_symmetry.space_group_name_H-M   'P 1'
#
loop_
_entity.id
_entity.type
_entity.pdbx_description
1 polymer ?
#
loop_
_entity_poly.entity_id
_entity_poly.type
_entity_poly.pdbx_seq_one_letter_code
_entity_poly.pdbx_strand_id
1 'polypeptide(L)'
;MGRKFLAFTVLFVILVLASCNTSTNLPDTAVPATAVVNNPATEPETAVPPASPTADIPPTNTVPPSPVPTDTAVPPQPDLAIQNGDVFLYPVPNVYAGDRVTFQILAHVPPNVEPQSVTVHVLVDYQDVAEGTLSARNLAGDAVGLFEWAWDTTDETGEHLVHVILDRYDTITVGDENRDNNQVELNVTVLDPLTLAPNERNATWVTAETNCCTVHVVSGTAAYRDLPELLVQVETAVQQATLQLEEELSRKIEVYLIDRVIGQGGYAGNAIVVSYLDRQYASQGFDQVLIHEAVHLIDRQFAPERITFMAEGLAVWGSGGHYKPEDIDQRAAALVVLNQYVPLADLIDNFYPVQHEIGYLEAAGFVNYLIDTYGWPLFKQFYADVTAQDATTMSGAVDLNLQQYFGITLAQAEADWLTYLAALPEDRDVLIDLQTTIRYYNVMRRYQRFYDPTAYFLTAWLPYPGALRTDGNPADLTRHPQDEINVTLEVMLQAADTALRAGDYNKANVLLDSVIRVLDNDGIFIDPLAASHLNLVRLLNSEGYETQSVVLEGDRAFVEASTANTAVLTQLTLTLSGQNWILSN
;
A
#
# COMPACT_ATOMS: atom_id res chain seq x y z
N MET A 1 29.17 6.55 -66.05
CA MET A 1 29.10 6.35 -64.58
C MET A 1 28.68 7.68 -63.99
N GLY A 2 27.59 7.86 -63.26
CA GLY A 2 26.61 6.93 -62.73
C GLY A 2 25.89 7.63 -61.58
N ARG A 3 24.61 7.94 -61.82
CA ARG A 3 23.46 7.98 -60.87
C ARG A 3 23.78 8.04 -59.37
N LYS A 4 23.27 9.09 -58.69
CA LYS A 4 22.36 9.08 -57.51
C LYS A 4 22.60 10.30 -56.62
N PHE A 5 21.97 11.42 -56.97
CA PHE A 5 21.73 12.56 -56.08
C PHE A 5 20.39 13.17 -56.49
N LEU A 6 19.28 12.49 -56.16
CA LEU A 6 17.93 13.04 -56.16
C LEU A 6 16.96 11.95 -55.64
N ALA A 7 16.64 11.98 -54.35
CA ALA A 7 15.43 11.43 -53.74
C ALA A 7 15.61 11.48 -52.22
N PHE A 8 15.13 12.55 -51.57
CA PHE A 8 14.51 12.49 -50.23
C PHE A 8 13.96 13.87 -49.81
N THR A 9 13.32 14.59 -50.74
CA THR A 9 12.70 15.90 -50.46
C THR A 9 11.38 16.05 -51.22
N VAL A 10 10.49 15.04 -51.17
CA VAL A 10 9.09 15.16 -51.68
C VAL A 10 8.13 14.23 -50.91
N LEU A 11 8.21 14.15 -49.57
CA LEU A 11 7.20 13.43 -48.78
C LEU A 11 6.79 14.22 -47.55
N PHE A 12 6.35 15.47 -47.76
CA PHE A 12 5.83 16.33 -46.69
C PHE A 12 4.60 17.17 -47.10
N VAL A 13 3.90 16.84 -48.20
CA VAL A 13 2.81 17.71 -48.73
C VAL A 13 1.53 16.96 -49.16
N ILE A 14 1.34 15.67 -48.85
CA ILE A 14 0.07 14.99 -49.20
C ILE A 14 -0.42 14.13 -48.04
N LEU A 15 -1.09 14.78 -47.07
CA LEU A 15 -2.17 14.20 -46.23
C LEU A 15 -2.87 15.26 -45.36
N VAL A 16 -3.11 16.44 -45.93
CA VAL A 16 -4.15 17.37 -45.48
C VAL A 16 -5.17 17.41 -46.62
N LEU A 17 -6.46 17.23 -46.29
CA LEU A 17 -7.66 17.20 -47.16
C LEU A 17 -8.15 15.82 -47.61
N ALA A 18 -8.81 15.07 -46.71
CA ALA A 18 -9.97 14.23 -47.04
C ALA A 18 -10.70 13.75 -45.77
N SER A 19 -11.68 14.52 -45.28
CA SER A 19 -12.98 14.01 -44.78
C SER A 19 -13.83 15.15 -44.21
N CYS A 20 -14.58 15.80 -45.10
CA CYS A 20 -15.84 16.43 -44.74
C CYS A 20 -16.96 15.38 -44.83
N ASN A 21 -17.98 15.57 -43.99
CA ASN A 21 -19.34 15.01 -44.03
C ASN A 21 -19.54 13.54 -43.64
N THR A 22 -20.05 13.35 -42.43
CA THR A 22 -21.34 12.66 -42.24
C THR A 22 -21.98 13.10 -40.92
N SER A 23 -23.03 13.89 -41.04
CA SER A 23 -23.97 14.27 -40.00
C SER A 23 -25.02 13.17 -39.83
N THR A 24 -25.17 12.64 -38.62
CA THR A 24 -26.32 11.81 -38.21
C THR A 24 -26.80 12.23 -36.83
N ASN A 25 -27.91 12.97 -36.85
CA ASN A 25 -28.99 13.13 -35.86
C ASN A 25 -28.82 12.43 -34.50
N LEU A 26 -28.71 13.26 -33.45
CA LEU A 26 -29.10 12.91 -32.08
C LEU A 26 -30.53 13.41 -31.84
N PRO A 27 -31.43 12.63 -31.23
CA PRO A 27 -32.75 13.10 -30.84
C PRO A 27 -32.68 13.94 -29.56
N ASP A 28 -33.19 15.17 -29.67
CA ASP A 28 -33.66 16.00 -28.56
C ASP A 28 -34.58 15.20 -27.64
N THR A 29 -34.27 15.15 -26.35
CA THR A 29 -35.26 14.89 -25.31
C THR A 29 -35.35 16.08 -24.38
N ALA A 30 -36.50 16.73 -24.50
CA ALA A 30 -36.90 17.93 -23.79
C ALA A 30 -37.00 17.69 -22.28
N VAL A 31 -36.43 18.62 -21.52
CA VAL A 31 -36.72 18.83 -20.10
C VAL A 31 -38.04 19.60 -19.98
N PRO A 32 -39.07 19.09 -19.29
CA PRO A 32 -40.22 19.91 -18.93
C PRO A 32 -39.93 20.70 -17.65
N ALA A 33 -40.11 22.02 -17.75
CA ALA A 33 -40.20 22.93 -16.63
C ALA A 33 -41.58 22.87 -15.94
N THR A 34 -41.63 23.44 -14.72
CA THR A 34 -42.77 23.70 -13.81
C THR A 34 -43.18 22.54 -12.89
N ALA A 35 -43.42 22.72 -11.59
CA ALA A 35 -44.00 23.87 -10.90
C ALA A 35 -43.50 24.07 -9.46
N VAL A 36 -43.40 25.34 -9.07
CA VAL A 36 -43.32 25.82 -7.69
C VAL A 36 -44.68 25.63 -7.02
N VAL A 37 -44.72 24.93 -5.88
CA VAL A 37 -45.87 24.91 -4.98
C VAL A 37 -45.42 25.32 -3.58
N ASN A 38 -46.12 26.32 -3.06
CA ASN A 38 -45.92 26.95 -1.76
C ASN A 38 -46.25 26.00 -0.58
N ASN A 39 -45.51 26.22 0.50
CA ASN A 39 -45.75 25.77 1.89
C ASN A 39 -47.21 25.84 2.34
N PRO A 40 -47.55 25.05 3.39
CA PRO A 40 -47.86 25.73 4.65
C PRO A 40 -47.05 25.20 5.84
N ALA A 41 -46.81 26.14 6.76
CA ALA A 41 -46.09 26.02 8.01
C ALA A 41 -46.70 24.98 8.97
N THR A 42 -45.81 24.34 9.75
CA THR A 42 -46.19 23.68 11.00
C THR A 42 -45.36 24.27 12.13
N GLU A 43 -46.07 24.66 13.19
CA GLU A 43 -45.60 25.33 14.41
C GLU A 43 -44.66 24.46 15.28
N PRO A 44 -43.92 25.08 16.22
CA PRO A 44 -42.79 24.46 16.91
C PRO A 44 -43.24 23.65 18.13
N GLU A 45 -42.79 22.40 18.24
CA GLU A 45 -42.88 21.66 19.49
C GLU A 45 -41.79 22.08 20.48
N THR A 46 -42.31 22.28 21.69
CA THR A 46 -41.77 22.79 22.93
C THR A 46 -40.48 22.11 23.40
N ALA A 47 -39.50 22.93 23.80
CA ALA A 47 -38.28 22.52 24.48
C ALA A 47 -38.54 21.91 25.86
N VAL A 48 -37.88 20.78 26.15
CA VAL A 48 -37.77 20.18 27.48
C VAL A 48 -36.37 20.48 28.05
N PRO A 49 -36.24 21.00 29.28
CA PRO A 49 -34.95 21.37 29.87
C PRO A 49 -34.15 20.15 30.35
N PRO A 50 -32.80 20.28 30.44
CA PRO A 50 -31.87 19.16 30.65
C PRO A 50 -31.88 18.64 32.08
N ALA A 51 -31.76 17.32 32.22
CA ALA A 51 -31.47 16.68 33.51
C ALA A 51 -29.99 16.89 33.87
N SER A 52 -29.74 17.44 35.06
CA SER A 52 -28.41 17.62 35.64
C SER A 52 -27.72 16.27 35.92
N PRO A 53 -26.47 16.07 35.50
CA PRO A 53 -25.66 14.96 36.01
C PRO A 53 -25.15 15.31 37.42
N THR A 54 -25.49 14.42 38.36
CA THR A 54 -25.04 14.40 39.75
C THR A 54 -23.54 14.15 39.80
N ALA A 55 -22.81 15.01 40.53
CA ALA A 55 -21.39 14.83 40.81
C ALA A 55 -21.18 13.64 41.77
N ASP A 56 -20.60 12.55 41.28
CA ASP A 56 -20.10 11.46 42.11
C ASP A 56 -18.76 11.87 42.74
N ILE A 57 -18.71 11.76 44.06
CA ILE A 57 -17.54 12.08 44.89
C ILE A 57 -16.59 10.87 44.82
N PRO A 58 -15.32 11.05 44.41
CA PRO A 58 -14.36 9.95 44.38
C PRO A 58 -14.04 9.46 45.80
N PRO A 59 -13.90 8.14 46.03
CA PRO A 59 -13.56 7.60 47.33
C PRO A 59 -12.15 8.00 47.78
N THR A 60 -12.07 8.30 49.07
CA THR A 60 -10.89 8.70 49.85
C THR A 60 -9.68 7.77 49.67
N ASN A 61 -8.54 8.37 49.33
CA ASN A 61 -7.22 7.74 49.29
C ASN A 61 -6.91 6.98 50.60
N THR A 62 -6.84 5.67 50.51
CA THR A 62 -6.26 4.81 51.56
C THR A 62 -4.84 4.47 51.12
N VAL A 63 -3.85 4.84 51.94
CA VAL A 63 -2.42 4.61 51.66
C VAL A 63 -2.15 3.10 51.60
N PRO A 64 -1.61 2.56 50.48
CA PRO A 64 -1.19 1.16 50.41
C PRO A 64 0.05 0.92 51.30
N PRO A 65 0.21 -0.26 51.91
CA PRO A 65 1.46 -0.62 52.59
C PRO A 65 2.64 -0.62 51.60
N SER A 66 3.79 -0.11 52.05
CA SER A 66 5.03 -0.12 51.28
C SER A 66 5.34 -1.53 50.74
N PRO A 67 5.66 -1.68 49.44
CA PRO A 67 6.12 -2.95 48.90
C PRO A 67 7.47 -3.30 49.54
N VAL A 68 7.56 -4.54 50.01
CA VAL A 68 8.82 -5.25 50.28
C VAL A 68 9.64 -5.23 48.99
N PRO A 69 10.98 -5.10 49.01
CA PRO A 69 11.78 -5.24 47.80
C PRO A 69 11.58 -6.65 47.27
N THR A 70 10.76 -6.79 46.23
CA THR A 70 10.75 -7.97 45.37
C THR A 70 12.13 -8.02 44.73
N ASP A 71 12.80 -9.18 44.79
CA ASP A 71 13.97 -9.46 43.96
C ASP A 71 13.70 -8.89 42.57
N THR A 72 14.58 -8.02 42.10
CA THR A 72 14.53 -7.50 40.74
C THR A 72 14.57 -8.72 39.82
N ALA A 73 13.40 -9.14 39.34
CA ALA A 73 13.32 -10.05 38.22
C ALA A 73 14.14 -9.37 37.12
N VAL A 74 15.28 -9.98 36.79
CA VAL A 74 15.99 -9.64 35.56
C VAL A 74 14.91 -9.72 34.48
N PRO A 75 14.66 -8.65 33.71
CA PRO A 75 13.76 -8.72 32.57
C PRO A 75 14.16 -9.96 31.77
N PRO A 76 13.21 -10.78 31.28
CA PRO A 76 13.58 -11.88 30.39
C PRO A 76 14.51 -11.28 29.32
N GLN A 77 15.73 -11.82 29.21
CA GLN A 77 16.64 -11.42 28.17
C GLN A 77 15.88 -11.59 26.85
N PRO A 78 15.94 -10.62 25.92
CA PRO A 78 15.49 -10.88 24.56
C PRO A 78 16.27 -12.09 24.07
N ASP A 79 15.54 -13.12 23.65
CA ASP A 79 16.02 -14.47 23.38
C ASP A 79 15.68 -14.80 21.93
N LEU A 80 16.57 -15.45 21.19
CA LEU A 80 16.27 -15.94 19.84
C LEU A 80 14.98 -16.77 19.90
N ALA A 81 14.02 -16.48 19.04
CA ALA A 81 12.74 -17.18 19.09
C ALA A 81 11.95 -17.07 17.78
N ILE A 82 11.04 -18.01 17.59
CA ILE A 82 10.07 -18.04 16.49
C ILE A 82 8.71 -18.58 16.96
N GLN A 83 7.63 -18.05 16.38
CA GLN A 83 6.25 -18.46 16.63
C GLN A 83 5.50 -18.73 15.32
N ASN A 84 4.31 -19.35 15.41
CA ASN A 84 3.48 -19.66 14.22
C ASN A 84 3.19 -18.41 13.38
N GLY A 85 2.94 -17.27 14.03
CA GLY A 85 2.65 -16.00 13.36
C GLY A 85 3.85 -15.36 12.66
N ASP A 86 5.05 -15.92 12.82
CA ASP A 86 6.29 -15.40 12.23
C ASP A 86 6.65 -16.12 10.92
N VAL A 87 5.87 -17.13 10.52
CA VAL A 87 6.10 -17.93 9.32
C VAL A 87 4.98 -17.69 8.31
N PHE A 88 5.34 -17.13 7.16
CA PHE A 88 4.44 -16.89 6.05
C PHE A 88 4.82 -17.77 4.86
N LEU A 89 3.81 -18.36 4.22
CA LEU A 89 3.96 -19.18 3.03
C LEU A 89 3.34 -18.44 1.85
N TYR A 90 3.97 -18.47 0.69
CA TYR A 90 3.40 -17.95 -0.55
C TYR A 90 3.34 -19.08 -1.58
N PRO A 91 2.27 -19.18 -2.38
CA PRO A 91 1.14 -18.24 -2.48
C PRO A 91 0.16 -18.34 -1.29
N VAL A 92 -0.47 -17.21 -0.91
CA VAL A 92 -1.52 -17.14 0.14
C VAL A 92 -2.90 -16.89 -0.48
N PRO A 93 -4.01 -17.34 0.13
CA PRO A 93 -4.09 -18.02 1.44
C PRO A 93 -3.91 -19.54 1.35
N ASN A 94 -4.03 -20.12 0.16
CA ASN A 94 -4.00 -21.56 -0.05
C ASN A 94 -2.86 -21.96 -0.98
N VAL A 95 -2.25 -23.10 -0.68
CA VAL A 95 -1.27 -23.79 -1.51
C VAL A 95 -1.96 -24.95 -2.23
N TYR A 96 -1.70 -25.11 -3.51
CA TYR A 96 -2.23 -26.17 -4.36
C TYR A 96 -1.10 -26.98 -4.95
N ALA A 97 -1.36 -28.27 -5.21
CA ALA A 97 -0.34 -29.12 -5.82
C ALA A 97 0.08 -28.56 -7.19
N GLY A 98 1.39 -28.38 -7.37
CA GLY A 98 2.00 -27.72 -8.53
C GLY A 98 2.49 -26.29 -8.26
N ASP A 99 2.15 -25.71 -7.10
CA ASP A 99 2.77 -24.46 -6.65
C ASP A 99 4.21 -24.72 -6.18
N ARG A 100 5.09 -23.75 -6.45
CA ARG A 100 6.35 -23.59 -5.72
C ARG A 100 6.20 -22.65 -4.54
N VAL A 101 6.41 -23.15 -3.33
CA VAL A 101 6.17 -22.41 -2.10
C VAL A 101 7.40 -21.62 -1.68
N THR A 102 7.21 -20.33 -1.41
CA THR A 102 8.19 -19.46 -0.75
C THR A 102 7.91 -19.40 0.74
N PHE A 103 8.95 -19.51 1.57
CA PHE A 103 8.85 -19.32 3.02
C PHE A 103 9.48 -17.98 3.42
N GLN A 104 8.73 -17.18 4.18
CA GLN A 104 9.23 -15.96 4.82
C GLN A 104 9.16 -16.12 6.34
N ILE A 105 10.31 -15.92 6.99
CA ILE A 105 10.54 -16.18 8.40
C ILE A 105 10.91 -14.87 9.10
N LEU A 106 10.06 -14.36 9.99
CA LEU A 106 10.26 -13.13 10.76
C LEU A 106 10.70 -13.43 12.20
N ALA A 107 11.88 -14.03 12.34
CA ALA A 107 12.40 -14.45 13.65
C ALA A 107 12.69 -13.26 14.58
N HIS A 108 12.46 -13.45 15.88
CA HIS A 108 12.94 -12.50 16.88
C HIS A 108 14.44 -12.74 17.13
N VAL A 109 15.27 -11.76 16.75
CA VAL A 109 16.74 -11.85 16.91
C VAL A 109 17.21 -10.78 17.89
N PRO A 110 17.81 -11.16 19.03
CA PRO A 110 18.30 -10.21 20.03
C PRO A 110 19.38 -9.27 19.48
N PRO A 111 19.53 -8.05 20.04
CA PRO A 111 20.48 -7.05 19.51
C PRO A 111 21.94 -7.49 19.50
N ASN A 112 22.33 -8.46 20.33
CA ASN A 112 23.67 -9.00 20.44
C ASN A 112 23.94 -10.20 19.50
N VAL A 113 22.93 -10.65 18.75
CA VAL A 113 23.05 -11.72 17.77
C VAL A 113 23.02 -11.11 16.37
N GLU A 114 24.04 -11.41 15.56
CA GLU A 114 24.05 -11.01 14.16
C GLU A 114 23.06 -11.88 13.38
N PRO A 115 22.06 -11.31 12.67
CA PRO A 115 21.08 -12.10 11.94
C PRO A 115 21.69 -13.15 11.00
N GLN A 116 22.79 -12.81 10.31
CA GLN A 116 23.46 -13.71 9.37
C GLN A 116 24.16 -14.90 10.05
N SER A 117 24.32 -14.86 11.38
CA SER A 117 24.85 -15.98 12.16
C SER A 117 23.77 -17.01 12.51
N VAL A 118 22.49 -16.64 12.43
CA VAL A 118 21.35 -17.52 12.71
C VAL A 118 21.06 -18.37 11.47
N THR A 119 21.34 -19.67 11.55
CA THR A 119 20.93 -20.60 10.49
C THR A 119 19.43 -20.88 10.59
N VAL A 120 18.81 -21.14 9.44
CA VAL A 120 17.39 -21.50 9.35
C VAL A 120 17.28 -22.76 8.50
N HIS A 121 16.58 -23.75 9.03
CA HIS A 121 16.18 -24.95 8.33
C HIS A 121 14.67 -24.96 8.19
N VAL A 122 14.18 -25.21 6.98
CA VAL A 122 12.77 -25.46 6.70
C VAL A 122 12.63 -26.90 6.26
N LEU A 123 11.85 -27.68 7.01
CA LEU A 123 11.57 -29.07 6.72
C LEU A 123 10.10 -29.25 6.36
N VAL A 124 9.81 -30.13 5.40
CA VAL A 124 8.48 -30.63 5.09
C VAL A 124 8.47 -32.13 5.29
N ASP A 125 7.56 -32.63 6.14
CA ASP A 125 7.49 -34.05 6.52
C ASP A 125 8.85 -34.62 6.96
N TYR A 126 9.57 -33.82 7.74
CA TYR A 126 10.90 -34.10 8.26
C TYR A 126 12.02 -34.22 7.20
N GLN A 127 11.79 -33.74 5.98
CA GLN A 127 12.83 -33.58 4.95
C GLN A 127 13.20 -32.09 4.79
N ASP A 128 14.49 -31.76 4.84
CA ASP A 128 14.97 -30.40 4.57
C ASP A 128 14.61 -30.01 3.12
N VAL A 129 13.79 -28.96 2.97
CA VAL A 129 13.44 -28.35 1.67
C VAL A 129 14.19 -27.04 1.44
N ALA A 130 14.58 -26.35 2.51
CA ALA A 130 15.42 -25.16 2.46
C ALA A 130 16.38 -25.08 3.66
N GLU A 131 17.56 -24.51 3.39
CA GLU A 131 18.57 -24.17 4.38
C GLU A 131 19.20 -22.83 4.01
N GLY A 132 19.46 -21.98 5.00
CA GLY A 132 20.20 -20.74 4.83
C GLY A 132 20.36 -19.99 6.14
N THR A 133 20.40 -18.66 6.07
CA THR A 133 20.51 -17.80 7.24
C THR A 133 19.43 -16.72 7.19
N LEU A 134 19.20 -16.04 8.31
CA LEU A 134 18.46 -14.79 8.27
C LEU A 134 19.28 -13.76 7.47
N SER A 135 18.59 -12.96 6.66
CA SER A 135 19.16 -11.87 5.87
C SER A 135 19.23 -10.58 6.69
N ALA A 136 19.55 -9.46 6.04
CA ALA A 136 19.49 -8.14 6.67
C ALA A 136 18.05 -7.82 7.16
N ARG A 137 17.95 -6.78 7.99
CA ARG A 137 16.68 -6.40 8.60
C ARG A 137 15.69 -5.84 7.54
N ASN A 138 14.41 -6.18 7.65
CA ASN A 138 13.34 -5.61 6.82
C ASN A 138 13.09 -4.13 7.18
N LEU A 139 12.04 -3.53 6.59
CA LEU A 139 11.68 -2.13 6.85
C LEU A 139 11.22 -1.89 8.31
N ALA A 140 10.75 -2.93 9.01
CA ALA A 140 10.46 -2.88 10.44
C ALA A 140 11.73 -2.89 11.32
N GLY A 141 12.88 -3.25 10.75
CA GLY A 141 14.08 -3.55 11.51
C GLY A 141 14.18 -5.02 11.98
N ASP A 142 13.28 -5.90 11.55
CA ASP A 142 13.28 -7.31 11.96
C ASP A 142 14.16 -8.16 11.03
N ALA A 143 14.83 -9.17 11.58
CA ALA A 143 15.60 -10.12 10.78
C ALA A 143 14.66 -11.03 9.97
N VAL A 144 14.96 -11.24 8.68
CA VAL A 144 14.09 -12.02 7.79
C VAL A 144 14.85 -13.14 7.10
N GLY A 145 14.36 -14.37 7.22
CA GLY A 145 14.75 -15.48 6.34
C GLY A 145 13.77 -15.55 5.18
N LEU A 146 14.25 -15.49 3.94
CA LEU A 146 13.42 -15.60 2.75
C LEU A 146 13.94 -16.73 1.87
N PHE A 147 13.12 -17.77 1.72
CA PHE A 147 13.43 -18.99 0.97
C PHE A 147 12.49 -19.10 -0.20
N GLU A 148 12.84 -18.43 -1.30
CA GLU A 148 11.99 -18.31 -2.49
C GLU A 148 11.88 -19.66 -3.22
N TRP A 149 10.63 -20.09 -3.49
CA TRP A 149 10.30 -21.28 -4.27
C TRP A 149 11.00 -22.56 -3.80
N ALA A 150 11.17 -22.71 -2.49
CA ALA A 150 11.93 -23.78 -1.87
C ALA A 150 11.21 -25.15 -1.86
N TRP A 151 9.88 -25.17 -1.89
CA TRP A 151 9.09 -26.40 -1.85
C TRP A 151 8.21 -26.53 -3.08
N ASP A 152 8.53 -27.48 -3.96
CA ASP A 152 7.71 -27.83 -5.13
C ASP A 152 6.64 -28.85 -4.73
N THR A 153 5.38 -28.41 -4.73
CA THR A 153 4.24 -29.22 -4.27
C THR A 153 3.64 -30.11 -5.37
N THR A 154 4.36 -30.28 -6.49
CA THR A 154 3.90 -31.13 -7.60
C THR A 154 3.61 -32.55 -7.10
N ASP A 155 2.38 -33.03 -7.34
CA ASP A 155 1.89 -34.34 -6.90
C ASP A 155 1.77 -34.52 -5.36
N GLU A 156 1.85 -33.44 -4.57
CA GLU A 156 1.82 -33.47 -3.11
C GLU A 156 0.48 -32.99 -2.52
N THR A 157 -0.64 -33.67 -2.79
CA THR A 157 -1.93 -33.30 -2.16
C THR A 157 -2.09 -33.88 -0.76
N GLY A 158 -2.58 -33.09 0.19
CA GLY A 158 -2.91 -33.57 1.54
C GLY A 158 -2.38 -32.66 2.64
N GLU A 159 -2.30 -33.20 3.86
CA GLU A 159 -1.72 -32.51 5.01
C GLU A 159 -0.22 -32.77 5.05
N HIS A 160 0.55 -31.69 5.17
CA HIS A 160 2.01 -31.71 5.31
C HIS A 160 2.44 -30.99 6.58
N LEU A 161 3.45 -31.51 7.25
CA LEU A 161 4.04 -30.87 8.42
C LEU A 161 5.22 -30.00 8.00
N VAL A 162 5.09 -28.68 8.11
CA VAL A 162 6.18 -27.72 7.96
C VAL A 162 6.83 -27.50 9.33
N HIS A 163 8.14 -27.72 9.43
CA HIS A 163 8.93 -27.50 10.64
C HIS A 163 10.06 -26.51 10.34
N VAL A 164 10.00 -25.33 10.96
CA VAL A 164 11.05 -24.32 10.86
C VAL A 164 11.90 -24.38 12.13
N ILE A 165 13.23 -24.41 11.95
CA ILE A 165 14.20 -24.47 13.04
C ILE A 165 15.26 -23.39 12.83
N LEU A 166 15.38 -22.49 13.80
CA LEU A 166 16.48 -21.54 13.93
C LEU A 166 17.64 -22.22 14.67
N ASP A 167 18.87 -21.95 14.25
CA ASP A 167 20.10 -22.46 14.86
C ASP A 167 20.03 -23.94 15.27
N ARG A 168 19.69 -24.81 14.31
CA ARG A 168 19.44 -26.25 14.53
C ARG A 168 20.56 -26.98 15.30
N TYR A 169 21.78 -26.46 15.22
CA TYR A 169 22.97 -27.05 15.85
C TYR A 169 23.37 -26.37 17.17
N ASP A 170 22.57 -25.42 17.68
CA ASP A 170 22.76 -24.77 18.98
C ASP A 170 24.16 -24.11 19.08
N THR A 171 24.52 -23.35 18.03
CA THR A 171 25.83 -22.72 17.89
C THR A 171 25.88 -21.34 18.53
N ILE A 172 24.75 -20.67 18.66
CA ILE A 172 24.53 -19.41 19.36
C ILE A 172 24.16 -19.75 20.79
N THR A 173 24.89 -19.20 21.76
CA THR A 173 24.69 -19.52 23.19
C THR A 173 24.49 -18.28 24.06
N VAL A 174 24.58 -17.09 23.47
CA VAL A 174 24.39 -15.80 24.14
C VAL A 174 23.33 -15.05 23.33
N GLY A 175 22.20 -14.73 23.97
CA GLY A 175 20.98 -14.31 23.27
C GLY A 175 20.21 -15.46 22.61
N ASP A 176 20.51 -16.70 23.00
CA ASP A 176 19.76 -17.91 22.67
C ASP A 176 19.92 -18.88 23.85
N GLU A 177 19.30 -18.52 24.97
CA GLU A 177 19.41 -19.29 26.20
C GLU A 177 18.38 -20.43 26.27
N ASN A 178 17.35 -20.40 25.42
CA ASN A 178 16.25 -21.36 25.41
C ASN A 178 15.97 -21.94 24.02
N ARG A 179 16.82 -22.86 23.56
CA ARG A 179 16.65 -23.59 22.29
C ARG A 179 15.25 -24.15 21.96
N ASP A 180 14.38 -24.37 22.96
CA ASP A 180 13.07 -24.96 22.75
C ASP A 180 12.08 -23.98 22.05
N ASN A 181 12.36 -22.67 22.04
CA ASN A 181 11.57 -21.66 21.32
C ASN A 181 12.16 -21.26 19.96
N ASN A 182 13.25 -21.90 19.53
CA ASN A 182 13.88 -21.71 18.22
C ASN A 182 13.20 -22.49 17.10
N GLN A 183 12.06 -23.12 17.36
CA GLN A 183 11.41 -23.96 16.38
C GLN A 183 9.89 -23.87 16.45
N VAL A 184 9.28 -24.08 15.29
CA VAL A 184 7.84 -24.05 15.13
C VAL A 184 7.37 -25.09 14.12
N GLU A 185 6.24 -25.73 14.43
CA GLU A 185 5.59 -26.72 13.58
C GLU A 185 4.22 -26.20 13.12
N LEU A 186 3.94 -26.30 11.82
CA LEU A 186 2.75 -25.82 11.15
C LEU A 186 2.18 -26.94 10.26
N ASN A 187 0.88 -27.20 10.37
CA ASN A 187 0.21 -28.07 9.39
C ASN A 187 -0.22 -27.23 8.20
N VAL A 188 0.15 -27.66 7.01
CA VAL A 188 -0.19 -27.02 5.74
C VAL A 188 -0.94 -28.01 4.87
N THR A 189 -2.17 -27.66 4.51
CA THR A 189 -2.96 -28.43 3.55
C THR A 189 -2.61 -27.99 2.13
N VAL A 190 -2.09 -28.92 1.32
CA VAL A 190 -1.94 -28.72 -0.12
C VAL A 190 -3.18 -29.24 -0.83
N LEU A 191 -3.89 -28.34 -1.49
CA LEU A 191 -5.18 -28.59 -2.13
C LEU A 191 -5.03 -29.19 -3.53
N ASP A 192 -6.09 -29.86 -3.99
CA ASP A 192 -6.17 -30.41 -5.35
C ASP A 192 -6.26 -29.25 -6.37
N PRO A 193 -5.37 -29.18 -7.38
CA PRO A 193 -5.40 -28.12 -8.41
C PRO A 193 -6.71 -28.10 -9.23
N LEU A 194 -7.51 -29.16 -9.21
CA LEU A 194 -8.85 -29.19 -9.80
C LEU A 194 -9.88 -28.35 -9.02
N THR A 195 -9.56 -27.94 -7.79
CA THR A 195 -10.39 -27.03 -6.98
C THR A 195 -10.04 -25.57 -7.21
N LEU A 196 -8.92 -25.27 -7.89
CA LEU A 196 -8.59 -23.91 -8.31
C LEU A 196 -9.66 -23.31 -9.21
N ALA A 197 -9.88 -22.02 -9.04
CA ALA A 197 -10.68 -21.20 -9.91
C ALA A 197 -10.18 -21.31 -11.38
N PRO A 198 -11.06 -21.43 -12.40
CA PRO A 198 -10.62 -21.62 -13.78
C PRO A 198 -9.78 -20.48 -14.36
N ASN A 199 -10.00 -19.24 -13.93
CA ASN A 199 -9.17 -18.08 -14.30
C ASN A 199 -7.75 -18.22 -13.76
N GLU A 200 -7.59 -18.74 -12.55
CA GLU A 200 -6.30 -18.92 -11.91
C GLU A 200 -5.53 -20.13 -12.46
N ARG A 201 -6.22 -21.27 -12.68
CA ARG A 201 -5.60 -22.49 -13.22
C ARG A 201 -4.95 -22.27 -14.59
N ASN A 202 -5.50 -21.35 -15.38
CA ASN A 202 -5.01 -21.02 -16.71
C ASN A 202 -4.25 -19.67 -16.73
N ALA A 203 -3.97 -19.09 -15.57
CA ALA A 203 -3.29 -17.82 -15.44
C ALA A 203 -1.88 -17.91 -16.03
N THR A 204 -1.56 -16.92 -16.85
CA THR A 204 -0.29 -16.82 -17.56
C THR A 204 0.10 -15.36 -17.66
N TRP A 205 1.41 -15.09 -17.61
CA TRP A 205 1.94 -13.76 -17.86
C TRP A 205 1.64 -13.30 -19.29
N VAL A 206 1.13 -12.09 -19.42
CA VAL A 206 0.86 -11.39 -20.67
C VAL A 206 1.72 -10.14 -20.68
N THR A 207 2.47 -9.96 -21.76
CA THR A 207 3.36 -8.81 -21.97
C THR A 207 2.84 -7.96 -23.12
N ALA A 208 2.83 -6.65 -22.91
CA ALA A 208 2.57 -5.64 -23.93
C ALA A 208 3.67 -4.57 -23.89
N GLU A 209 3.84 -3.84 -24.99
CA GLU A 209 4.86 -2.80 -25.09
C GLU A 209 4.25 -1.45 -25.45
N THR A 210 4.81 -0.40 -24.87
CA THR A 210 4.61 1.00 -25.26
C THR A 210 5.95 1.59 -25.74
N ASN A 211 6.04 2.92 -25.92
CA ASN A 211 7.31 3.54 -26.29
C ASN A 211 8.27 3.57 -25.10
N CYS A 212 7.77 3.94 -23.91
CA CYS A 212 8.57 4.01 -22.69
C CYS A 212 8.82 2.65 -22.04
N CYS A 213 7.94 1.68 -22.26
CA CYS A 213 7.75 0.64 -21.24
C CYS A 213 7.42 -0.74 -21.82
N THR A 214 7.74 -1.77 -21.03
CA THR A 214 7.28 -3.15 -21.17
C THR A 214 6.33 -3.43 -20.00
N VAL A 215 5.05 -3.69 -20.28
CA VAL A 215 4.01 -3.88 -19.26
C VAL A 215 3.64 -5.35 -19.17
N HIS A 216 3.65 -5.89 -17.95
CA HIS A 216 3.35 -7.28 -17.62
C HIS A 216 2.11 -7.34 -16.72
N VAL A 217 1.18 -8.21 -17.10
CA VAL A 217 -0.04 -8.50 -16.34
C VAL A 217 -0.29 -10.01 -16.33
N VAL A 218 -1.11 -10.51 -15.42
CA VAL A 218 -1.51 -11.92 -15.40
C VAL A 218 -2.89 -12.06 -16.05
N SER A 219 -3.05 -13.00 -16.98
CA SER A 219 -4.36 -13.24 -17.62
C SER A 219 -5.45 -13.61 -16.61
N GLY A 220 -6.69 -13.21 -16.89
CA GLY A 220 -7.84 -13.48 -16.01
C GLY A 220 -7.97 -12.56 -14.79
N THR A 221 -7.14 -11.51 -14.69
CA THR A 221 -7.16 -10.47 -13.63
C THR A 221 -7.78 -9.16 -14.13
N ALA A 222 -8.03 -8.21 -13.20
CA ALA A 222 -8.46 -6.85 -13.54
C ALA A 222 -7.46 -6.13 -14.46
N ALA A 223 -6.16 -6.24 -14.17
CA ALA A 223 -5.12 -5.62 -14.99
C ALA A 223 -5.07 -6.17 -16.42
N TYR A 224 -5.40 -7.45 -16.62
CA TYR A 224 -5.50 -8.01 -17.96
C TYR A 224 -6.74 -7.53 -18.72
N ARG A 225 -7.89 -7.43 -18.03
CA ARG A 225 -9.12 -6.90 -18.61
C ARG A 225 -8.93 -5.46 -19.11
N ASP A 226 -8.26 -4.64 -18.31
CA ASP A 226 -8.12 -3.19 -18.55
C ASP A 226 -6.79 -2.82 -19.23
N LEU A 227 -6.04 -3.81 -19.72
CA LEU A 227 -4.71 -3.62 -20.30
C LEU A 227 -4.66 -2.52 -21.38
N PRO A 228 -5.60 -2.41 -22.34
CA PRO A 228 -5.55 -1.35 -23.35
C PRO A 228 -5.54 0.07 -22.75
N GLU A 229 -6.37 0.32 -21.74
CA GLU A 229 -6.43 1.59 -21.02
C GLU A 229 -5.17 1.81 -20.18
N LEU A 230 -4.69 0.75 -19.51
CA LEU A 230 -3.51 0.80 -18.65
C LEU A 230 -2.23 1.12 -19.42
N LEU A 231 -2.09 0.66 -20.66
CA LEU A 231 -0.94 1.03 -21.50
C LEU A 231 -0.83 2.55 -21.73
N VAL A 232 -1.97 3.23 -21.86
CA VAL A 232 -2.00 4.70 -22.01
C VAL A 232 -1.65 5.39 -20.69
N GLN A 233 -2.17 4.89 -19.57
CA GLN A 233 -1.89 5.44 -18.24
C GLN A 233 -0.41 5.29 -17.87
N VAL A 234 0.18 4.11 -18.08
CA VAL A 234 1.61 3.85 -17.84
C VAL A 234 2.50 4.79 -18.65
N GLU A 235 2.25 4.93 -19.95
CA GLU A 235 3.02 5.84 -20.81
C GLU A 235 2.90 7.29 -20.33
N THR A 236 1.70 7.72 -19.94
CA THR A 236 1.43 9.08 -19.47
C THR A 236 2.13 9.35 -18.14
N ALA A 237 2.05 8.43 -17.18
CA ALA A 237 2.66 8.57 -15.86
C ALA A 237 4.19 8.66 -15.96
N VAL A 238 4.82 7.79 -16.75
CA VAL A 238 6.26 7.83 -16.97
C VAL A 238 6.67 9.11 -17.70
N GLN A 239 5.90 9.55 -18.70
CA GLN A 239 6.16 10.82 -19.37
C GLN A 239 6.10 12.00 -18.39
N GLN A 240 5.12 12.04 -17.49
CA GLN A 240 5.02 13.07 -16.46
C GLN A 240 6.27 13.08 -15.56
N ALA A 241 6.70 11.92 -15.07
CA ALA A 241 7.91 11.82 -14.24
C ALA A 241 9.18 12.29 -14.99
N THR A 242 9.35 11.90 -16.26
CA THR A 242 10.50 12.34 -17.07
C THR A 242 10.52 13.86 -17.29
N LEU A 243 9.35 14.45 -17.55
CA LEU A 243 9.21 15.90 -17.72
C LEU A 243 9.52 16.64 -16.42
N GLN A 244 9.03 16.14 -15.29
CA GLN A 244 9.24 16.77 -13.99
C GLN A 244 10.70 16.74 -13.54
N LEU A 245 11.42 15.64 -13.81
CA LEU A 245 12.84 15.51 -13.44
C LEU A 245 13.81 16.09 -14.47
N GLU A 246 13.29 16.54 -15.62
CA GLU A 246 14.06 16.98 -16.78
C GLU A 246 15.08 15.91 -17.23
N GLU A 247 14.64 14.65 -17.28
CA GLU A 247 15.50 13.49 -17.57
C GLU A 247 14.91 12.61 -18.67
N GLU A 248 15.79 12.08 -19.52
CA GLU A 248 15.40 11.08 -20.52
C GLU A 248 15.57 9.66 -19.96
N LEU A 249 14.76 8.72 -20.45
CA LEU A 249 14.90 7.31 -20.08
C LEU A 249 16.14 6.70 -20.75
N SER A 250 17.01 6.11 -19.94
CA SER A 250 18.17 5.36 -20.43
C SER A 250 17.81 3.98 -21.03
N ARG A 251 16.63 3.46 -20.68
CA ARG A 251 16.08 2.18 -21.14
C ARG A 251 14.55 2.16 -21.02
N LYS A 252 13.91 1.19 -21.68
CA LYS A 252 12.51 0.90 -21.39
C LYS A 252 12.33 0.48 -19.93
N ILE A 253 11.26 0.94 -19.30
CA ILE A 253 10.89 0.57 -17.94
C ILE A 253 10.07 -0.71 -17.98
N GLU A 254 10.43 -1.67 -17.12
CA GLU A 254 9.62 -2.87 -16.89
C GLU A 254 8.56 -2.52 -15.83
N VAL A 255 7.28 -2.73 -16.15
CA VAL A 255 6.14 -2.40 -15.28
C VAL A 255 5.31 -3.66 -15.08
N TYR A 256 5.02 -4.02 -13.84
CA TYR A 256 4.23 -5.18 -13.47
C TYR A 256 2.98 -4.71 -12.74
N LEU A 257 1.80 -5.05 -13.26
CA LEU A 257 0.53 -4.74 -12.63
C LEU A 257 -0.03 -6.04 -12.01
N ILE A 258 -0.19 -6.04 -10.70
CA ILE A 258 -0.45 -7.25 -9.91
C ILE A 258 -1.84 -7.22 -9.27
N ASP A 259 -2.50 -8.37 -9.22
CA ASP A 259 -3.88 -8.50 -8.74
C ASP A 259 -3.94 -8.76 -7.22
N ARG A 260 -3.08 -8.05 -6.47
CA ARG A 260 -3.10 -8.04 -5.01
C ARG A 260 -2.54 -6.74 -4.49
N VAL A 261 -2.97 -6.36 -3.30
CA VAL A 261 -2.31 -5.31 -2.53
C VAL A 261 -0.99 -5.85 -1.99
N ILE A 262 0.08 -5.09 -2.20
CA ILE A 262 1.36 -5.27 -1.52
C ILE A 262 1.77 -3.92 -0.93
N GLY A 263 2.06 -3.92 0.36
CA GLY A 263 2.43 -2.72 1.10
C GLY A 263 1.38 -1.63 1.01
N GLN A 264 1.74 -0.52 0.37
CA GLN A 264 0.91 0.67 0.20
C GLN A 264 0.43 0.87 -1.25
N GLY A 265 0.55 -0.18 -2.09
CA GLY A 265 0.02 -0.19 -3.46
C GLY A 265 1.07 -0.18 -4.57
N GLY A 266 2.36 -0.02 -4.26
CA GLY A 266 3.43 -0.12 -5.26
C GLY A 266 4.83 -0.16 -4.64
N TYR A 267 5.81 -0.55 -5.46
CA TYR A 267 7.24 -0.46 -5.15
C TYR A 267 8.11 -0.44 -6.42
N ALA A 268 9.29 0.17 -6.32
CA ALA A 268 10.24 0.29 -7.41
C ALA A 268 11.65 -0.20 -7.05
N GLY A 269 12.13 -1.18 -7.81
CA GLY A 269 13.53 -1.59 -7.88
C GLY A 269 14.12 -1.28 -9.25
N ASN A 270 14.59 -2.31 -9.96
CA ASN A 270 14.95 -2.20 -11.39
C ASN A 270 13.73 -2.27 -12.34
N ALA A 271 12.54 -2.45 -11.76
CA ALA A 271 11.24 -2.49 -12.39
C ALA A 271 10.22 -1.82 -11.44
N ILE A 272 9.09 -1.42 -11.98
CA ILE A 272 7.94 -0.91 -11.24
C ILE A 272 6.97 -2.07 -11.00
N VAL A 273 6.45 -2.17 -9.78
CA VAL A 273 5.34 -3.07 -9.44
C VAL A 273 4.24 -2.24 -8.81
N VAL A 274 3.02 -2.35 -9.33
CA VAL A 274 1.86 -1.62 -8.82
C VAL A 274 0.67 -2.56 -8.67
N SER A 275 0.00 -2.48 -7.54
CA SER A 275 -1.24 -3.19 -7.26
C SER A 275 -2.38 -2.62 -8.11
N TYR A 276 -2.99 -3.48 -8.92
CA TYR A 276 -4.15 -3.18 -9.76
C TYR A 276 -5.16 -4.31 -9.67
N LEU A 277 -6.20 -4.09 -8.88
CA LEU A 277 -7.29 -5.02 -8.57
C LEU A 277 -8.59 -4.25 -8.39
N ASP A 278 -9.73 -4.93 -8.59
CA ASP A 278 -11.05 -4.29 -8.48
C ASP A 278 -11.36 -3.85 -7.03
N ARG A 279 -10.95 -4.63 -6.03
CA ARG A 279 -10.96 -4.26 -4.59
C ARG A 279 -9.66 -3.58 -4.13
N GLN A 280 -9.32 -2.46 -4.75
CA GLN A 280 -8.12 -1.71 -4.36
C GLN A 280 -8.35 -0.90 -3.07
N TYR A 281 -8.03 -1.49 -1.92
CA TYR A 281 -8.18 -0.87 -0.59
C TYR A 281 -6.94 -0.10 -0.12
N ALA A 282 -5.80 -0.16 -0.82
CA ALA A 282 -4.57 0.52 -0.39
C ALA A 282 -4.38 1.93 -0.96
N SER A 283 -5.17 2.32 -1.97
CA SER A 283 -5.29 3.68 -2.52
C SER A 283 -5.94 3.57 -3.91
N GLN A 284 -6.97 4.36 -4.23
CA GLN A 284 -7.46 4.46 -5.61
C GLN A 284 -6.59 5.36 -6.52
N GLY A 285 -5.41 5.79 -6.06
CA GLY A 285 -4.51 6.70 -6.77
C GLY A 285 -3.54 6.01 -7.73
N PHE A 286 -4.01 5.11 -8.59
CA PHE A 286 -3.16 4.32 -9.49
C PHE A 286 -2.15 5.17 -10.29
N ASP A 287 -2.63 6.23 -10.94
CA ASP A 287 -1.78 7.14 -11.70
C ASP A 287 -0.70 7.79 -10.82
N GLN A 288 -1.07 8.23 -9.62
CA GLN A 288 -0.14 8.87 -8.69
C GLN A 288 0.98 7.92 -8.27
N VAL A 289 0.62 6.67 -7.92
CA VAL A 289 1.57 5.63 -7.55
C VAL A 289 2.50 5.32 -8.72
N LEU A 290 1.99 5.21 -9.94
CA LEU A 290 2.83 5.00 -11.13
C LEU A 290 3.84 6.14 -11.35
N ILE A 291 3.43 7.40 -11.19
CA ILE A 291 4.35 8.54 -11.34
C ILE A 291 5.42 8.49 -10.24
N HIS A 292 5.02 8.23 -8.99
CA HIS A 292 5.92 8.08 -7.84
C HIS A 292 6.97 6.99 -8.09
N GLU A 293 6.54 5.78 -8.48
CA GLU A 293 7.46 4.68 -8.77
C GLU A 293 8.35 4.95 -10.01
N ALA A 294 7.85 5.70 -10.99
CA ALA A 294 8.66 6.11 -12.14
C ALA A 294 9.79 7.08 -11.74
N VAL A 295 9.55 7.99 -10.81
CA VAL A 295 10.60 8.87 -10.27
C VAL A 295 11.75 8.05 -9.68
N HIS A 296 11.45 6.99 -8.91
CA HIS A 296 12.47 6.10 -8.34
C HIS A 296 13.33 5.35 -9.37
N LEU A 297 12.83 5.16 -10.59
CA LEU A 297 13.61 4.55 -11.68
C LEU A 297 14.48 5.58 -12.39
N ILE A 298 13.94 6.79 -12.59
CA ILE A 298 14.62 7.87 -13.30
C ILE A 298 15.72 8.49 -12.44
N ASP A 299 15.47 8.68 -11.15
CA ASP A 299 16.42 9.28 -10.23
C ASP A 299 17.68 8.43 -10.03
N ARG A 300 17.56 7.10 -10.04
CA ARG A 300 18.66 6.13 -10.00
C ARG A 300 19.66 6.34 -11.13
N GLN A 301 19.24 6.94 -12.24
CA GLN A 301 20.12 7.21 -13.38
C GLN A 301 21.17 8.28 -13.05
N PHE A 302 20.86 9.22 -12.16
CA PHE A 302 21.77 10.31 -11.77
C PHE A 302 22.15 10.30 -10.28
N ALA A 303 21.48 9.52 -9.44
CA ALA A 303 21.73 9.39 -8.00
C ALA A 303 21.60 7.92 -7.52
N PRO A 304 22.51 7.03 -7.93
CA PRO A 304 22.42 5.60 -7.61
C PRO A 304 22.64 5.27 -6.13
N GLU A 305 23.33 6.13 -5.37
CA GLU A 305 23.69 5.93 -3.95
C GLU A 305 22.88 6.83 -2.99
N ARG A 306 21.80 7.43 -3.49
CA ARG A 306 20.93 8.31 -2.72
C ARG A 306 20.40 7.67 -1.45
N ILE A 307 20.16 8.50 -0.44
CA ILE A 307 19.57 8.08 0.82
C ILE A 307 18.04 8.03 0.74
N THR A 308 17.42 7.14 1.53
CA THR A 308 15.98 6.86 1.49
C THR A 308 15.10 8.09 1.71
N PHE A 309 15.36 8.89 2.75
CA PHE A 309 14.56 10.08 3.06
C PHE A 309 14.46 11.02 1.85
N MET A 310 15.59 11.30 1.20
CA MET A 310 15.64 12.18 0.02
C MET A 310 14.96 11.52 -1.18
N ALA A 311 15.17 10.22 -1.38
CA ALA A 311 14.58 9.47 -2.50
C ALA A 311 13.05 9.52 -2.48
N GLU A 312 12.47 9.25 -1.32
CA GLU A 312 11.02 9.23 -1.15
C GLU A 312 10.44 10.65 -1.18
N GLY A 313 11.13 11.63 -0.59
CA GLY A 313 10.75 13.04 -0.71
C GLY A 313 10.76 13.53 -2.15
N LEU A 314 11.78 13.14 -2.95
CA LEU A 314 11.84 13.48 -4.38
C LEU A 314 10.73 12.77 -5.17
N ALA A 315 10.38 11.53 -4.85
CA ALA A 315 9.31 10.80 -5.52
C ALA A 315 7.93 11.43 -5.29
N VAL A 316 7.64 11.88 -4.07
CA VAL A 316 6.39 12.62 -3.76
C VAL A 316 6.39 14.00 -4.41
N TRP A 317 7.51 14.73 -4.37
CA TRP A 317 7.64 16.01 -5.08
C TRP A 317 7.46 15.83 -6.60
N GLY A 318 8.15 14.83 -7.17
CA GLY A 318 8.17 14.55 -8.60
C GLY A 318 6.84 14.04 -9.15
N SER A 319 6.00 13.48 -8.28
CA SER A 319 4.64 13.11 -8.63
C SER A 319 3.61 14.21 -8.32
N GLY A 320 3.99 15.27 -7.59
CA GLY A 320 3.12 16.40 -7.26
C GLY A 320 2.11 16.09 -6.14
N GLY A 321 2.46 15.17 -5.25
CA GLY A 321 1.60 14.69 -4.16
C GLY A 321 1.86 13.22 -3.87
N HIS A 322 1.29 12.66 -2.81
CA HIS A 322 1.64 11.29 -2.42
C HIS A 322 0.69 10.23 -3.00
N TYR A 323 -0.61 10.33 -2.70
CA TYR A 323 -1.64 9.38 -3.19
C TYR A 323 -2.66 10.02 -4.14
N LYS A 324 -2.56 11.33 -4.31
CA LYS A 324 -3.31 12.18 -5.22
C LYS A 324 -2.50 13.47 -5.42
N PRO A 325 -2.83 14.28 -6.44
CA PRO A 325 -2.26 15.62 -6.58
C PRO A 325 -2.57 16.48 -5.36
N GLU A 326 -1.54 17.11 -4.79
CA GLU A 326 -1.60 17.79 -3.50
C GLU A 326 -0.71 19.04 -3.50
N ASP A 327 -1.12 20.05 -2.72
CA ASP A 327 -0.23 21.16 -2.37
C ASP A 327 0.69 20.70 -1.24
N ILE A 328 1.94 20.36 -1.60
CA ILE A 328 2.92 19.78 -0.68
C ILE A 328 3.23 20.72 0.48
N ASP A 329 3.36 22.03 0.23
CA ASP A 329 3.67 23.02 1.25
C ASP A 329 2.51 23.18 2.24
N GLN A 330 1.27 23.27 1.74
CA GLN A 330 0.08 23.33 2.59
C GLN A 330 -0.07 22.07 3.44
N ARG A 331 0.19 20.89 2.86
CA ARG A 331 0.14 19.63 3.60
C ARG A 331 1.26 19.50 4.64
N ALA A 332 2.48 19.96 4.34
CA ALA A 332 3.57 20.00 5.31
C ALA A 332 3.27 20.98 6.46
N ALA A 333 2.71 22.17 6.16
CA ALA A 333 2.25 23.09 7.20
C ALA A 333 1.14 22.48 8.07
N ALA A 334 0.22 21.74 7.45
CA ALA A 334 -0.82 21.01 8.16
C ALA A 334 -0.25 19.93 9.12
N LEU A 335 0.83 19.23 8.75
CA LEU A 335 1.52 18.29 9.68
C LEU A 335 2.01 19.00 10.95
N VAL A 336 2.59 20.20 10.81
CA VAL A 336 3.07 21.01 11.94
C VAL A 336 1.91 21.41 12.84
N VAL A 337 0.81 21.93 12.26
CA VAL A 337 -0.39 22.34 13.01
C VAL A 337 -1.06 21.16 13.73
N LEU A 338 -1.10 19.98 13.10
CA LEU A 338 -1.62 18.76 13.71
C LEU A 338 -0.69 18.13 14.75
N ASN A 339 0.48 18.73 14.99
CA ASN A 339 1.52 18.19 15.87
C ASN A 339 1.92 16.76 15.48
N GLN A 340 2.03 16.51 14.18
CA GLN A 340 2.46 15.25 13.57
C GLN A 340 3.87 15.34 12.95
N TYR A 341 4.42 16.56 12.85
CA TYR A 341 5.79 16.79 12.39
C TYR A 341 6.83 16.07 13.27
N VAL A 342 7.86 15.53 12.63
CA VAL A 342 9.00 14.85 13.24
C VAL A 342 10.26 15.70 13.01
N PRO A 343 11.17 15.87 13.99
CA PRO A 343 12.44 16.54 13.70
C PRO A 343 13.21 15.85 12.55
N LEU A 344 13.74 16.62 11.60
CA LEU A 344 14.36 16.11 10.38
C LEU A 344 15.51 15.15 10.68
N ALA A 345 16.33 15.45 11.69
CA ALA A 345 17.41 14.53 12.08
C ALA A 345 16.86 13.15 12.51
N ASP A 346 15.77 13.14 13.29
CA ASP A 346 15.13 11.92 13.77
C ASP A 346 14.46 11.17 12.60
N LEU A 347 13.78 11.89 11.71
CA LEU A 347 13.11 11.33 10.54
C LEU A 347 14.12 10.75 9.52
N ILE A 348 15.22 11.45 9.25
CA ILE A 348 16.26 10.99 8.32
C ILE A 348 16.91 9.69 8.84
N ASP A 349 17.19 9.62 10.13
CA ASP A 349 17.85 8.44 10.72
C ASP A 349 16.87 7.27 10.96
N ASN A 350 15.56 7.53 11.05
CA ASN A 350 14.53 6.53 11.39
C ASN A 350 13.31 6.60 10.47
N PHE A 351 13.53 6.65 9.16
CA PHE A 351 12.50 6.98 8.17
C PHE A 351 11.31 5.99 8.13
N TYR A 352 11.55 4.70 7.91
CA TYR A 352 10.48 3.70 7.73
C TYR A 352 9.61 3.43 8.97
N PRO A 353 10.13 3.50 10.21
CA PRO A 353 9.30 3.42 11.41
C PRO A 353 8.30 4.57 11.59
N VAL A 354 8.58 5.75 11.03
CA VAL A 354 7.61 6.85 11.02
C VAL A 354 6.45 6.47 10.11
N GLN A 355 5.22 6.86 10.49
CA GLN A 355 4.06 6.57 9.68
C GLN A 355 4.27 7.12 8.27
N HIS A 356 4.11 6.22 7.28
CA HIS A 356 4.41 6.45 5.88
C HIS A 356 3.84 7.79 5.34
N GLU A 357 2.57 8.10 5.62
CA GLU A 357 1.93 9.35 5.15
C GLU A 357 2.48 10.63 5.80
N ILE A 358 3.11 10.53 6.98
CA ILE A 358 3.79 11.64 7.65
C ILE A 358 5.21 11.77 7.08
N GLY A 359 6.01 10.69 7.17
CA GLY A 359 7.42 10.74 6.82
C GLY A 359 7.66 11.10 5.36
N TYR A 360 6.87 10.55 4.45
CA TYR A 360 7.00 10.80 3.00
C TYR A 360 6.59 12.23 2.65
N LEU A 361 5.48 12.71 3.22
CA LEU A 361 5.01 14.07 3.01
C LEU A 361 5.97 15.11 3.60
N GLU A 362 6.51 14.85 4.79
CA GLU A 362 7.48 15.72 5.43
C GLU A 362 8.78 15.81 4.63
N ALA A 363 9.28 14.66 4.16
CA ALA A 363 10.43 14.61 3.26
C ALA A 363 10.16 15.41 1.97
N ALA A 364 8.97 15.26 1.38
CA ALA A 364 8.57 16.00 0.19
C ALA A 364 8.50 17.52 0.44
N GLY A 365 7.96 17.94 1.58
CA GLY A 365 7.89 19.35 1.96
C GLY A 365 9.27 19.98 2.13
N PHE A 366 10.21 19.25 2.72
CA PHE A 366 11.59 19.72 2.82
C PHE A 366 12.31 19.76 1.45
N VAL A 367 12.13 18.73 0.62
CA VAL A 367 12.63 18.72 -0.76
C VAL A 367 12.06 19.88 -1.58
N ASN A 368 10.74 20.10 -1.51
CA ASN A 368 10.06 21.19 -2.18
C ASN A 368 10.64 22.55 -1.76
N TYR A 369 10.81 22.77 -0.45
CA TYR A 369 11.42 23.98 0.09
C TYR A 369 12.84 24.23 -0.44
N LEU A 370 13.68 23.20 -0.50
CA LEU A 370 15.04 23.34 -1.05
C LEU A 370 15.01 23.67 -2.55
N ILE A 371 14.12 23.03 -3.32
CA ILE A 371 13.97 23.29 -4.76
C ILE A 371 13.44 24.70 -5.01
N ASP A 372 12.43 25.17 -4.27
CA ASP A 372 11.86 26.49 -4.44
C ASP A 372 12.82 27.61 -4.00
N THR A 373 13.64 27.34 -2.97
CA THR A 373 14.61 28.32 -2.44
C THR A 373 15.87 28.42 -3.30
N TYR A 374 16.39 27.28 -3.76
CA TYR A 374 17.72 27.19 -4.37
C TYR A 374 17.72 26.78 -5.84
N GLY A 375 16.57 26.34 -6.36
CA GLY A 375 16.38 25.89 -7.74
C GLY A 375 16.71 24.42 -7.95
N TRP A 376 15.94 23.79 -8.84
CA TRP A 376 16.10 22.38 -9.24
C TRP A 376 17.54 22.00 -9.63
N PRO A 377 18.30 22.76 -10.45
CA PRO A 377 19.65 22.35 -10.86
C PRO A 377 20.64 22.20 -9.71
N LEU A 378 20.55 23.05 -8.68
CA LEU A 378 21.45 22.96 -7.52
C LEU A 378 21.01 21.83 -6.58
N PHE A 379 19.70 21.71 -6.35
CA PHE A 379 19.14 20.60 -5.59
C PHE A 379 19.53 19.25 -6.18
N LYS A 380 19.43 19.09 -7.51
CA LYS A 380 19.77 17.84 -8.20
C LYS A 380 21.23 17.42 -8.00
N GLN A 381 22.16 18.39 -7.97
CA GLN A 381 23.57 18.11 -7.67
C GLN A 381 23.75 17.67 -6.21
N PHE A 382 23.16 18.42 -5.27
CA PHE A 382 23.13 18.04 -3.86
C PHE A 382 22.58 16.61 -3.67
N TYR A 383 21.43 16.31 -4.27
CA TYR A 383 20.76 15.02 -4.19
C TYR A 383 21.60 13.87 -4.75
N ALA A 384 22.29 14.10 -5.88
CA ALA A 384 23.14 13.09 -6.52
C ALA A 384 24.39 12.75 -5.69
N ASP A 385 24.91 13.74 -4.95
CA ASP A 385 26.18 13.62 -4.23
C ASP A 385 26.00 13.18 -2.76
N VAL A 386 24.82 13.31 -2.17
CA VAL A 386 24.54 12.85 -0.79
C VAL A 386 24.47 11.33 -0.73
N THR A 387 25.39 10.71 0.03
CA THR A 387 25.42 9.26 0.22
C THR A 387 25.44 8.87 1.70
N ALA A 388 25.03 7.64 2.01
CA ALA A 388 25.07 7.12 3.37
C ALA A 388 26.51 6.98 3.93
N GLN A 389 27.53 7.06 3.07
CA GLN A 389 28.94 6.91 3.42
C GLN A 389 29.59 8.23 3.86
N ASP A 390 28.93 9.37 3.64
CA ASP A 390 29.50 10.69 3.91
C ASP A 390 29.69 10.96 5.42
N ALA A 391 28.90 10.28 6.27
CA ALA A 391 28.95 10.42 7.72
C ALA A 391 28.54 9.13 8.46
N THR A 392 28.61 9.17 9.80
CA THR A 392 28.20 8.04 10.66
C THR A 392 26.68 7.84 10.71
N THR A 393 25.90 8.92 10.56
CA THR A 393 24.43 8.88 10.50
C THR A 393 23.96 9.47 9.18
N MET A 394 22.76 9.10 8.73
CA MET A 394 22.20 9.65 7.49
C MET A 394 21.92 11.15 7.65
N SER A 395 21.45 11.57 8.83
CA SER A 395 21.27 12.99 9.17
C SER A 395 22.58 13.79 9.10
N GLY A 396 23.70 13.19 9.53
CA GLY A 396 25.02 13.79 9.43
C GLY A 396 25.52 13.92 7.99
N ALA A 397 25.18 12.96 7.13
CA ALA A 397 25.50 13.02 5.70
C ALA A 397 24.73 14.17 5.01
N VAL A 398 23.44 14.31 5.33
CA VAL A 398 22.61 15.42 4.85
C VAL A 398 23.15 16.76 5.36
N ASP A 399 23.46 16.88 6.65
CA ASP A 399 24.02 18.12 7.23
C ASP A 399 25.33 18.55 6.56
N LEU A 400 26.26 17.61 6.38
CA LEU A 400 27.54 17.89 5.72
C LEU A 400 27.33 18.42 4.29
N ASN A 401 26.44 17.78 3.54
CA ASN A 401 26.16 18.17 2.17
C ASN A 401 25.34 19.48 2.08
N LEU A 402 24.42 19.74 3.00
CA LEU A 402 23.73 21.04 3.06
C LEU A 402 24.73 22.19 3.25
N GLN A 403 25.75 21.99 4.09
CA GLN A 403 26.81 22.97 4.30
C GLN A 403 27.65 23.18 3.03
N GLN A 404 27.93 22.11 2.29
CA GLN A 404 28.71 22.15 1.05
C GLN A 404 27.98 22.87 -0.09
N TYR A 405 26.70 22.55 -0.33
CA TYR A 405 25.95 23.03 -1.50
C TYR A 405 25.22 24.35 -1.24
N PHE A 406 24.70 24.54 -0.02
CA PHE A 406 23.84 25.69 0.31
C PHE A 406 24.44 26.61 1.39
N GLY A 407 25.53 26.19 2.05
CA GLY A 407 26.19 26.98 3.08
C GLY A 407 25.41 27.07 4.40
N ILE A 408 24.49 26.13 4.64
CA ILE A 408 23.64 26.06 5.85
C ILE A 408 23.74 24.67 6.49
N THR A 409 23.51 24.59 7.79
CA THR A 409 23.39 23.30 8.50
C THR A 409 21.98 22.72 8.34
N LEU A 410 21.79 21.43 8.62
CA LEU A 410 20.49 20.79 8.67
C LEU A 410 19.56 21.50 9.66
N ALA A 411 20.06 21.85 10.85
CA ALA A 411 19.28 22.57 11.85
C ALA A 411 18.86 23.99 11.38
N GLN A 412 19.70 24.68 10.60
CA GLN A 412 19.35 25.97 10.03
C GLN A 412 18.31 25.82 8.91
N ALA A 413 18.50 24.84 8.01
CA ALA A 413 17.57 24.54 6.94
C ALA A 413 16.17 24.19 7.49
N GLU A 414 16.12 23.36 8.54
CA GLU A 414 14.89 23.00 9.25
C GLU A 414 14.21 24.21 9.89
N ALA A 415 14.96 25.05 10.61
CA ALA A 415 14.39 26.22 11.27
C ALA A 415 13.83 27.23 10.26
N ASP A 416 14.51 27.43 9.14
CA ASP A 416 14.06 28.32 8.06
C ASP A 416 12.83 27.74 7.35
N TRP A 417 12.82 26.43 7.09
CA TRP A 417 11.68 25.73 6.52
C TRP A 417 10.44 25.78 7.43
N LEU A 418 10.58 25.52 8.73
CA LEU A 418 9.47 25.64 9.69
C LEU A 418 8.96 27.09 9.78
N THR A 419 9.86 28.08 9.68
CA THR A 419 9.47 29.49 9.62
C THR A 419 8.68 29.80 8.35
N TYR A 420 9.08 29.22 7.21
CA TYR A 420 8.35 29.30 5.96
C TYR A 420 6.95 28.70 6.08
N LEU A 421 6.83 27.46 6.58
CA LEU A 421 5.54 26.80 6.78
C LEU A 421 4.61 27.57 7.72
N ALA A 422 5.15 28.13 8.82
CA ALA A 422 4.38 28.94 9.76
C ALA A 422 3.85 30.26 9.17
N ALA A 423 4.41 30.72 8.06
CA ALA A 423 3.96 31.92 7.35
C ALA A 423 2.85 31.64 6.33
N LEU A 424 2.61 30.37 5.98
CA LEU A 424 1.53 29.98 5.09
C LEU A 424 0.17 30.19 5.77
N PRO A 425 -0.87 30.62 5.03
CA PRO A 425 -2.21 30.69 5.57
C PRO A 425 -2.71 29.29 5.91
N GLU A 426 -3.30 29.12 7.08
CA GLU A 426 -3.93 27.86 7.46
C GLU A 426 -5.10 27.54 6.52
N ASP A 427 -5.03 26.40 5.84
CA ASP A 427 -6.13 25.82 5.08
C ASP A 427 -6.79 24.69 5.89
N ARG A 428 -8.02 24.96 6.34
CA ARG A 428 -8.79 24.03 7.17
C ARG A 428 -9.21 22.77 6.40
N ASP A 429 -9.46 22.88 5.11
CA ASP A 429 -9.86 21.72 4.31
C ASP A 429 -8.66 20.78 4.14
N VAL A 430 -7.45 21.32 3.94
CA VAL A 430 -6.20 20.55 3.92
C VAL A 430 -5.93 19.87 5.26
N LEU A 431 -6.18 20.54 6.39
CA LEU A 431 -6.04 19.94 7.72
C LEU A 431 -6.95 18.73 7.92
N ILE A 432 -8.24 18.87 7.57
CA ILE A 432 -9.22 17.79 7.73
C ILE A 432 -8.89 16.63 6.76
N ASP A 433 -8.48 16.96 5.53
CA ASP A 433 -8.03 15.98 4.56
C ASP A 433 -6.87 15.15 5.10
N LEU A 434 -5.80 15.81 5.55
CA LEU A 434 -4.60 15.16 6.07
C LEU A 434 -4.88 14.33 7.31
N GLN A 435 -5.67 14.86 8.25
CA GLN A 435 -6.08 14.10 9.43
C GLN A 435 -6.83 12.83 9.04
N THR A 436 -7.73 12.91 8.06
CA THR A 436 -8.52 11.76 7.60
C THR A 436 -7.67 10.78 6.79
N THR A 437 -6.72 11.24 5.96
CA THR A 437 -5.75 10.40 5.25
C THR A 437 -4.87 9.62 6.23
N ILE A 438 -4.27 10.29 7.22
CA ILE A 438 -3.45 9.62 8.25
C ILE A 438 -4.27 8.54 8.97
N ARG A 439 -5.51 8.88 9.34
CA ARG A 439 -6.42 7.95 9.98
C ARG A 439 -6.75 6.76 9.09
N TYR A 440 -7.07 6.99 7.82
CA TYR A 440 -7.39 5.95 6.85
C TYR A 440 -6.29 4.88 6.80
N TYR A 441 -5.05 5.30 6.58
CA TYR A 441 -3.93 4.39 6.43
C TYR A 441 -3.58 3.67 7.75
N ASN A 442 -3.83 4.29 8.90
CA ASN A 442 -3.72 3.59 10.18
C ASN A 442 -4.75 2.45 10.31
N VAL A 443 -6.00 2.68 9.90
CA VAL A 443 -7.03 1.62 9.92
C VAL A 443 -6.73 0.54 8.89
N MET A 444 -6.33 0.91 7.68
CA MET A 444 -5.93 -0.02 6.62
C MET A 444 -4.77 -0.91 7.06
N ARG A 445 -3.72 -0.35 7.68
CA ARG A 445 -2.60 -1.14 8.23
C ARG A 445 -3.02 -2.05 9.38
N ARG A 446 -3.99 -1.65 10.21
CA ARG A 446 -4.57 -2.55 11.21
C ARG A 446 -5.27 -3.73 10.54
N TYR A 447 -6.05 -3.50 9.48
CA TYR A 447 -6.63 -4.57 8.68
C TYR A 447 -5.55 -5.52 8.14
N GLN A 448 -4.52 -5.00 7.49
CA GLN A 448 -3.40 -5.82 6.98
C GLN A 448 -2.79 -6.67 8.10
N ARG A 449 -2.43 -6.09 9.26
CA ARG A 449 -1.83 -6.86 10.35
C ARG A 449 -2.69 -8.03 10.86
N PHE A 450 -4.02 -7.89 10.87
CA PHE A 450 -4.91 -8.92 11.42
C PHE A 450 -5.44 -9.91 10.37
N TYR A 451 -5.68 -9.46 9.14
CA TYR A 451 -6.45 -10.22 8.15
C TYR A 451 -5.76 -10.34 6.78
N ASP A 452 -4.68 -9.59 6.52
CA ASP A 452 -3.82 -9.76 5.34
C ASP A 452 -2.36 -9.41 5.67
N PRO A 453 -1.71 -10.18 6.58
CA PRO A 453 -0.39 -9.82 7.09
C PRO A 453 0.69 -9.88 6.00
N THR A 454 0.45 -10.61 4.92
CA THR A 454 1.35 -10.67 3.76
C THR A 454 1.35 -9.40 2.91
N ALA A 455 0.32 -8.56 3.03
CA ALA A 455 0.31 -7.23 2.41
C ALA A 455 0.88 -6.14 3.32
N TYR A 456 1.19 -6.43 4.59
CA TYR A 456 1.61 -5.41 5.56
C TYR A 456 2.98 -4.81 5.20
N PHE A 457 3.02 -3.49 4.94
CA PHE A 457 4.13 -2.82 4.25
C PHE A 457 5.53 -2.98 4.89
N LEU A 458 5.63 -3.15 6.20
CA LEU A 458 6.94 -3.29 6.85
C LEU A 458 7.56 -4.69 6.69
N THR A 459 6.70 -5.69 6.47
CA THR A 459 7.08 -7.11 6.49
C THR A 459 6.75 -7.83 5.19
N ALA A 460 6.02 -7.21 4.25
CA ALA A 460 5.65 -7.83 2.99
C ALA A 460 6.88 -8.30 2.21
N TRP A 461 6.80 -9.48 1.61
CA TRP A 461 7.77 -9.93 0.61
C TRP A 461 7.58 -9.08 -0.66
N LEU A 462 8.65 -8.41 -1.08
CA LEU A 462 8.69 -7.57 -2.29
C LEU A 462 9.58 -8.25 -3.36
N PRO A 463 9.09 -9.32 -4.00
CA PRO A 463 9.91 -10.11 -4.92
C PRO A 463 10.41 -9.29 -6.10
N TYR A 464 11.59 -9.67 -6.61
CA TYR A 464 12.07 -9.13 -7.88
C TYR A 464 11.18 -9.63 -9.04
N PRO A 465 10.52 -8.74 -9.80
CA PRO A 465 9.50 -9.15 -10.76
C PRO A 465 10.03 -10.02 -11.91
N GLY A 466 11.28 -9.83 -12.30
CA GLY A 466 11.90 -10.64 -13.34
C GLY A 466 12.01 -12.11 -12.94
N ALA A 467 12.32 -12.39 -11.67
CA ALA A 467 12.43 -13.74 -11.12
C ALA A 467 11.05 -14.38 -10.94
N LEU A 468 10.04 -13.63 -10.50
CA LEU A 468 8.64 -14.11 -10.46
C LEU A 468 8.15 -14.61 -11.81
N ARG A 469 8.51 -13.94 -12.90
CA ARG A 469 8.08 -14.32 -14.25
C ARG A 469 8.76 -15.60 -14.73
N THR A 470 10.01 -15.82 -14.36
CA THR A 470 10.82 -16.96 -14.85
C THR A 470 10.71 -18.19 -13.97
N ASP A 471 10.69 -17.99 -12.66
CA ASP A 471 10.91 -19.03 -11.67
C ASP A 471 9.73 -19.20 -10.70
N GLY A 472 8.93 -18.14 -10.53
CA GLY A 472 7.81 -18.08 -9.60
C GLY A 472 6.44 -18.39 -10.18
N ASN A 473 5.44 -18.38 -9.29
CA ASN A 473 4.06 -18.61 -9.65
C ASN A 473 3.36 -17.29 -9.95
N PRO A 474 2.49 -17.19 -10.98
CA PRO A 474 1.56 -16.07 -11.08
C PRO A 474 0.75 -15.87 -9.78
N ALA A 475 0.44 -16.97 -9.09
CA ALA A 475 -0.28 -16.99 -7.83
C ALA A 475 0.38 -16.16 -6.70
N ASP A 476 1.71 -16.01 -6.68
CA ASP A 476 2.43 -15.20 -5.67
C ASP A 476 1.96 -13.74 -5.67
N LEU A 477 1.49 -13.26 -6.83
CA LEU A 477 1.08 -11.89 -7.08
C LEU A 477 -0.41 -11.72 -7.39
N THR A 478 -1.19 -12.80 -7.41
CA THR A 478 -2.64 -12.73 -7.69
C THR A 478 -3.50 -13.30 -6.58
N ARG A 479 -3.01 -14.27 -5.79
CA ARG A 479 -3.78 -14.75 -4.66
C ARG A 479 -3.60 -13.82 -3.45
N HIS A 480 -4.71 -13.56 -2.79
CA HIS A 480 -4.79 -12.77 -1.56
C HIS A 480 -6.00 -13.27 -0.75
N PRO A 481 -6.16 -12.91 0.53
CA PRO A 481 -7.31 -13.32 1.33
C PRO A 481 -8.66 -12.97 0.69
N GLN A 482 -9.59 -13.93 0.70
CA GLN A 482 -10.90 -13.87 0.04
C GLN A 482 -12.07 -14.21 0.96
N ASP A 483 -11.82 -14.39 2.27
CA ASP A 483 -12.90 -14.72 3.20
C ASP A 483 -13.91 -13.57 3.29
N GLU A 484 -15.12 -13.89 3.73
CA GLU A 484 -16.22 -12.92 3.84
C GLU A 484 -15.83 -11.67 4.64
N ILE A 485 -15.02 -11.85 5.68
CA ILE A 485 -14.48 -10.75 6.48
C ILE A 485 -13.54 -9.85 5.67
N ASN A 486 -12.64 -10.43 4.87
CA ASN A 486 -11.72 -9.69 4.01
C ASN A 486 -12.50 -8.87 2.99
N VAL A 487 -13.36 -9.52 2.21
CA VAL A 487 -14.15 -8.86 1.17
C VAL A 487 -14.97 -7.72 1.77
N THR A 488 -15.62 -7.94 2.93
CA THR A 488 -16.44 -6.90 3.57
C THR A 488 -15.62 -5.71 4.07
N LEU A 489 -14.48 -5.95 4.73
CA LEU A 489 -13.62 -4.87 5.23
C LEU A 489 -12.96 -4.11 4.08
N GLU A 490 -12.53 -4.79 3.02
CA GLU A 490 -11.90 -4.19 1.84
C GLU A 490 -12.86 -3.25 1.11
N VAL A 491 -14.11 -3.67 0.85
CA VAL A 491 -15.09 -2.77 0.19
C VAL A 491 -15.48 -1.59 1.08
N MET A 492 -15.46 -1.76 2.41
CA MET A 492 -15.68 -0.64 3.35
C MET A 492 -14.50 0.35 3.36
N LEU A 493 -13.26 -0.15 3.32
CA LEU A 493 -12.06 0.67 3.19
C LEU A 493 -12.07 1.41 1.84
N GLN A 494 -12.34 0.71 0.74
CA GLN A 494 -12.46 1.32 -0.58
C GLN A 494 -13.53 2.43 -0.61
N ALA A 495 -14.71 2.19 -0.01
CA ALA A 495 -15.76 3.21 0.11
C ALA A 495 -15.31 4.42 0.96
N ALA A 496 -14.49 4.19 1.99
CA ALA A 496 -13.92 5.26 2.80
C ALA A 496 -12.89 6.10 2.01
N ASP A 497 -12.04 5.46 1.19
CA ASP A 497 -11.11 6.16 0.29
C ASP A 497 -11.87 6.96 -0.78
N THR A 498 -12.92 6.39 -1.39
CA THR A 498 -13.78 7.14 -2.33
C THR A 498 -14.39 8.37 -1.67
N ALA A 499 -14.91 8.25 -0.45
CA ALA A 499 -15.45 9.39 0.30
C ALA A 499 -14.38 10.43 0.63
N LEU A 500 -13.19 9.99 1.06
CA LEU A 500 -12.03 10.84 1.33
C LEU A 500 -11.63 11.65 0.10
N ARG A 501 -11.51 10.99 -1.07
CA ARG A 501 -11.17 11.64 -2.35
C ARG A 501 -12.23 12.59 -2.86
N ALA A 502 -13.49 12.34 -2.54
CA ALA A 502 -14.60 13.24 -2.85
C ALA A 502 -14.70 14.44 -1.89
N GLY A 503 -13.84 14.54 -0.86
CA GLY A 503 -13.91 15.57 0.17
C GLY A 503 -15.02 15.35 1.21
N ASP A 504 -15.69 14.19 1.20
CA ASP A 504 -16.69 13.81 2.20
C ASP A 504 -16.01 13.15 3.41
N TYR A 505 -15.24 13.95 4.14
CA TYR A 505 -14.48 13.49 5.30
C TYR A 505 -15.38 12.93 6.40
N ASN A 506 -16.62 13.40 6.53
CA ASN A 506 -17.56 12.86 7.51
C ASN A 506 -17.95 11.42 7.15
N LYS A 507 -18.32 11.15 5.90
CA LYS A 507 -18.64 9.79 5.43
C LYS A 507 -17.43 8.87 5.54
N ALA A 508 -16.24 9.34 5.14
CA ALA A 508 -15.00 8.59 5.29
C ALA A 508 -14.76 8.19 6.75
N ASN A 509 -14.85 9.14 7.69
CA ASN A 509 -14.65 8.87 9.12
C ASN A 509 -15.69 7.92 9.71
N VAL A 510 -16.97 8.00 9.30
CA VAL A 510 -18.03 7.07 9.73
C VAL A 510 -17.75 5.63 9.26
N LEU A 511 -17.28 5.47 8.02
CA LEU A 511 -16.87 4.15 7.50
C LEU A 511 -15.65 3.61 8.26
N LEU A 512 -14.64 4.45 8.49
CA LEU A 512 -13.46 4.08 9.27
C LEU A 512 -13.80 3.71 10.72
N ASP A 513 -14.71 4.44 11.36
CA ASP A 513 -15.24 4.12 12.69
C ASP A 513 -15.89 2.73 12.72
N SER A 514 -16.65 2.40 11.68
CA SER A 514 -17.32 1.11 11.53
C SER A 514 -16.30 -0.03 11.33
N VAL A 515 -15.30 0.16 10.48
CA VAL A 515 -14.18 -0.78 10.29
C VAL A 515 -13.41 -0.99 11.60
N ILE A 516 -13.04 0.09 12.31
CA ILE A 516 -12.35 0.00 13.61
C ILE A 516 -13.14 -0.85 14.59
N ARG A 517 -14.47 -0.68 14.67
CA ARG A 517 -15.31 -1.51 15.55
C ARG A 517 -15.27 -2.99 15.18
N VAL A 518 -15.19 -3.36 13.90
CA VAL A 518 -15.03 -4.76 13.50
C VAL A 518 -13.66 -5.28 13.94
N LEU A 519 -12.59 -4.51 13.69
CA LEU A 519 -11.22 -4.87 14.07
C LEU A 519 -11.05 -4.99 15.61
N ASP A 520 -11.70 -4.11 16.38
CA ASP A 520 -11.66 -4.11 17.85
C ASP A 520 -12.48 -5.26 18.48
N ASN A 521 -13.36 -5.90 17.70
CA ASN A 521 -14.21 -7.02 18.15
C ASN A 521 -13.84 -8.33 17.45
N ASP A 522 -12.56 -8.54 17.14
CA ASP A 522 -12.03 -9.78 16.54
C ASP A 522 -12.79 -10.22 15.27
N GLY A 523 -13.24 -9.26 14.47
CA GLY A 523 -13.92 -9.53 13.21
C GLY A 523 -15.44 -9.68 13.30
N ILE A 524 -16.03 -9.41 14.46
CA ILE A 524 -17.48 -9.48 14.64
C ILE A 524 -18.15 -8.19 14.17
N PHE A 525 -19.08 -8.32 13.22
CA PHE A 525 -19.83 -7.21 12.61
C PHE A 525 -21.04 -6.79 13.46
N ILE A 526 -20.79 -6.13 14.59
CA ILE A 526 -21.84 -5.64 15.51
C ILE A 526 -22.38 -4.27 15.09
N ASP A 527 -21.54 -3.45 14.46
CA ASP A 527 -21.92 -2.13 13.98
C ASP A 527 -22.96 -2.23 12.85
N PRO A 528 -24.08 -1.47 12.89
CA PRO A 528 -25.13 -1.59 11.88
C PRO A 528 -24.66 -1.32 10.44
N LEU A 529 -23.71 -0.40 10.24
CA LEU A 529 -23.18 -0.10 8.91
C LEU A 529 -22.30 -1.26 8.43
N ALA A 530 -21.43 -1.81 9.28
CA ALA A 530 -20.61 -2.97 8.96
C ALA A 530 -21.47 -4.21 8.68
N ALA A 531 -22.46 -4.48 9.53
CA ALA A 531 -23.41 -5.59 9.36
C ALA A 531 -24.21 -5.45 8.05
N SER A 532 -24.56 -4.22 7.66
CA SER A 532 -25.21 -3.95 6.38
C SER A 532 -24.33 -4.30 5.19
N HIS A 533 -23.03 -3.96 5.21
CA HIS A 533 -22.08 -4.37 4.17
C HIS A 533 -21.91 -5.89 4.14
N LEU A 534 -21.78 -6.53 5.30
CA LEU A 534 -21.66 -7.98 5.42
C LEU A 534 -22.86 -8.71 4.81
N ASN A 535 -24.08 -8.23 5.10
CA ASN A 535 -25.31 -8.82 4.56
C ASN A 535 -25.40 -8.66 3.04
N LEU A 536 -24.88 -7.57 2.49
CA LEU A 536 -24.79 -7.35 1.05
C LEU A 536 -23.80 -8.33 0.42
N VAL A 537 -22.59 -8.46 0.99
CA VAL A 537 -21.55 -9.39 0.51
C VAL A 537 -22.08 -10.83 0.54
N ARG A 538 -22.73 -11.24 1.64
CA ARG A 538 -23.37 -12.57 1.77
C ARG A 538 -24.43 -12.83 0.73
N LEU A 539 -25.31 -11.87 0.49
CA LEU A 539 -26.36 -11.98 -0.51
C LEU A 539 -25.75 -12.19 -1.90
N LEU A 540 -24.82 -11.33 -2.30
CA LEU A 540 -24.20 -11.41 -3.62
C LEU A 540 -23.38 -12.69 -3.80
N ASN A 541 -22.63 -13.10 -2.78
CA ASN A 541 -21.92 -14.38 -2.78
C ASN A 541 -22.89 -15.57 -2.98
N SER A 542 -24.05 -15.55 -2.31
CA SER A 542 -25.08 -16.60 -2.47
C SER A 542 -25.71 -16.64 -3.87
N GLU A 543 -25.67 -15.52 -4.59
CA GLU A 543 -26.13 -15.40 -5.99
C GLU A 543 -24.99 -15.66 -7.00
N GLY A 544 -23.79 -16.04 -6.55
CA GLY A 544 -22.66 -16.37 -7.42
C GLY A 544 -21.83 -15.15 -7.87
N TYR A 545 -21.95 -14.03 -7.16
CA TYR A 545 -21.18 -12.81 -7.40
C TYR A 545 -20.12 -12.59 -6.32
N GLU A 546 -19.01 -12.00 -6.71
CA GLU A 546 -17.98 -11.50 -5.80
C GLU A 546 -18.08 -9.97 -5.75
N THR A 547 -18.23 -9.42 -4.55
CA THR A 547 -18.41 -7.97 -4.39
C THR A 547 -17.07 -7.26 -4.59
N GLN A 548 -17.03 -6.27 -5.47
CA GLN A 548 -15.81 -5.53 -5.81
C GLN A 548 -15.81 -4.10 -5.28
N SER A 549 -16.94 -3.41 -5.29
CA SER A 549 -17.08 -2.09 -4.64
C SER A 549 -18.53 -1.84 -4.22
N VAL A 550 -18.73 -1.03 -3.18
CA VAL A 550 -20.07 -0.72 -2.65
C VAL A 550 -20.23 0.77 -2.41
N VAL A 551 -21.28 1.36 -2.99
CA VAL A 551 -21.73 2.71 -2.68
C VAL A 551 -23.13 2.65 -2.06
N LEU A 552 -23.22 3.01 -0.78
CA LEU A 552 -24.49 3.11 -0.07
C LEU A 552 -25.08 4.52 -0.18
N GLU A 553 -26.35 4.60 -0.57
CA GLU A 553 -27.16 5.82 -0.66
C GLU A 553 -28.53 5.58 -0.01
N GLY A 554 -28.61 5.83 1.30
CA GLY A 554 -29.86 5.63 2.04
C GLY A 554 -30.30 4.17 2.05
N ASP A 555 -31.44 3.87 1.42
CA ASP A 555 -32.00 2.53 1.27
C ASP A 555 -31.54 1.82 -0.01
N ARG A 556 -30.56 2.37 -0.73
CA ARG A 556 -30.01 1.79 -1.96
C ARG A 556 -28.52 1.48 -1.81
N ALA A 557 -28.10 0.42 -2.49
CA ALA A 557 -26.70 0.11 -2.70
C ALA A 557 -26.44 -0.03 -4.20
N PHE A 558 -25.40 0.64 -4.67
CA PHE A 558 -24.84 0.44 -6.01
C PHE A 558 -23.57 -0.37 -5.84
N VAL A 559 -23.50 -1.51 -6.51
CA VAL A 559 -22.44 -2.48 -6.31
C VAL A 559 -21.82 -2.84 -7.63
N GLU A 560 -20.51 -2.70 -7.72
CA GLU A 560 -19.76 -3.38 -8.75
C GLU A 560 -19.38 -4.76 -8.23
N ALA A 561 -19.71 -5.79 -9.00
CA ALA A 561 -19.43 -7.17 -8.65
C ALA A 561 -18.92 -7.93 -9.87
N SER A 562 -18.05 -8.91 -9.65
CA SER A 562 -17.68 -9.86 -10.69
C SER A 562 -18.51 -11.13 -10.57
N THR A 563 -18.71 -11.85 -11.67
CA THR A 563 -19.15 -13.25 -11.55
C THR A 563 -18.04 -14.02 -10.87
N ALA A 564 -18.37 -14.88 -9.90
CA ALA A 564 -17.37 -15.62 -9.13
C ALA A 564 -16.33 -16.29 -10.05
N ASN A 565 -15.05 -16.13 -9.72
CA ASN A 565 -13.90 -16.65 -10.48
C ASN A 565 -13.73 -16.05 -11.89
N THR A 566 -14.20 -14.83 -12.12
CA THR A 566 -14.00 -14.08 -13.36
C THR A 566 -13.61 -12.64 -13.07
N ALA A 567 -12.93 -11.98 -14.00
CA ALA A 567 -12.69 -10.53 -13.93
C ALA A 567 -13.83 -9.72 -14.60
N VAL A 568 -14.97 -10.33 -14.97
CA VAL A 568 -16.03 -9.61 -15.70
C VAL A 568 -16.92 -8.87 -14.71
N LEU A 569 -16.85 -7.54 -14.73
CA LEU A 569 -17.62 -6.67 -13.87
C LEU A 569 -19.07 -6.52 -14.33
N THR A 570 -19.97 -6.48 -13.37
CA THR A 570 -21.39 -6.22 -13.52
C THR A 570 -21.81 -5.20 -12.48
N GLN A 571 -22.62 -4.23 -12.90
CA GLN A 571 -23.20 -3.23 -12.03
C GLN A 571 -24.56 -3.75 -11.52
N LEU A 572 -24.70 -3.81 -10.20
CA LEU A 572 -25.88 -4.31 -9.51
C LEU A 572 -26.47 -3.20 -8.65
N THR A 573 -27.80 -3.17 -8.55
CA THR A 573 -28.50 -2.27 -7.62
C THR A 573 -29.24 -3.11 -6.61
N LEU A 574 -29.12 -2.76 -5.33
CA LEU A 574 -29.87 -3.40 -4.25
C LEU A 574 -30.72 -2.37 -3.52
N THR A 575 -31.83 -2.82 -2.96
CA THR A 575 -32.72 -1.99 -2.13
C THR A 575 -32.91 -2.64 -0.77
N LEU A 576 -32.79 -1.83 0.29
CA LEU A 576 -32.95 -2.27 1.67
C LEU A 576 -34.44 -2.39 1.99
N SER A 577 -34.89 -3.59 2.32
CA SER A 577 -36.26 -3.87 2.76
C SER A 577 -36.24 -4.44 4.18
N GLY A 578 -36.59 -3.60 5.14
CA GLY A 578 -36.39 -3.92 6.56
C GLY A 578 -34.89 -3.94 6.91
N GLN A 579 -34.36 -5.13 7.21
CA GLN A 579 -32.93 -5.35 7.51
C GLN A 579 -32.21 -6.13 6.41
N ASN A 580 -32.90 -6.46 5.32
CA ASN A 580 -32.38 -7.32 4.26
C ASN A 580 -32.19 -6.52 2.97
N TRP A 581 -31.04 -6.68 2.34
CA TRP A 581 -30.84 -6.24 0.97
C TRP A 581 -31.61 -7.15 0.01
N ILE A 582 -32.17 -6.56 -1.03
CA ILE A 582 -32.84 -7.27 -2.12
C ILE A 582 -32.21 -6.80 -3.42
N LEU A 583 -31.75 -7.75 -4.25
CA LEU A 583 -31.25 -7.44 -5.58
C LEU A 583 -32.41 -6.91 -6.45
N SER A 584 -32.26 -5.68 -6.92
CA SER A 584 -33.20 -5.02 -7.80
C SER A 584 -32.75 -5.24 -9.25
N ASN A 585 -33.58 -5.93 -10.03
CA ASN A 585 -33.35 -6.18 -11.46
C ASN A 585 -33.26 -4.89 -12.29
#